data_AF-A0AAU1NKR8-F1
#
_entry.id   AF-A0AAU1NKR8-F1
#
_cell.length_a   1.000
_cell.length_b   1.000
_cell.length_c   1.000
_cell.angle_alpha   90.00
_cell.angle_beta   90.00
_cell.angle_gamma   90.00
#
_symmetry.space_group_name_H-M   'P 1'
#
loop_
_entity.id
_entity.type
_entity.pdbx_description
1 polymer ?
#
loop_
_entity_poly.entity_id
_entity_poly.type
_entity_poly.pdbx_seq_one_letter_code
_entity_poly.pdbx_strand_id
1 'polypeptide(L)'
;MDLFSRSWTALRTAVADVPDEDFERLSGCTGWLVRDLVCHLVIGAQDVLITLVTPADSEPTVDAVTYWGIVEPPTGEDPLDALIPRLAAAYGEPRLLKFHFDDVGSAAGRAAQLADPAARVSTRDEVLTVGDFLSAYVLEWTMHHLDLIAHLPSAAEPPAETLASVRSTLEKIAGTPFPTSFSDTDALLISTGRRSPTDAEKAALGEFAARLPLVIG
;
A
#
# COMPACT_ATOMS: atom_id res chain seq x y z
N MET A 1 5.96 1.04 18.82
CA MET A 1 4.71 1.09 18.04
C MET A 1 4.73 -0.09 17.10
N ASP A 2 3.57 -0.69 16.87
CA ASP A 2 3.40 -1.68 15.81
C ASP A 2 3.71 -1.04 14.44
N LEU A 3 4.14 -1.84 13.46
CA LEU A 3 4.56 -1.37 12.14
C LEU A 3 3.41 -0.72 11.35
N PHE A 4 2.17 -1.18 11.52
CA PHE A 4 0.99 -0.59 10.90
C PHE A 4 0.82 0.86 11.36
N SER A 5 0.81 1.11 12.67
CA SER A 5 0.68 2.46 13.22
C SER A 5 1.79 3.39 12.72
N ARG A 6 3.01 2.85 12.52
CA ARG A 6 4.16 3.62 12.09
C ARG A 6 4.11 3.97 10.60
N SER A 7 3.84 3.00 9.72
CA SER A 7 3.68 3.25 8.28
C SER A 7 2.48 4.14 8.01
N TRP A 8 1.35 3.89 8.68
CA TRP A 8 0.14 4.68 8.49
C TRP A 8 0.31 6.13 8.95
N THR A 9 0.93 6.36 10.11
CA THR A 9 1.20 7.73 10.58
C THR A 9 2.12 8.46 9.62
N ALA A 10 3.19 7.82 9.14
CA ALA A 10 4.13 8.44 8.21
C ALA A 10 3.46 8.80 6.88
N LEU A 11 2.65 7.91 6.31
CA LEU A 11 1.91 8.15 5.08
C LEU A 11 0.91 9.30 5.25
N ARG A 12 0.14 9.32 6.35
CA ARG A 12 -0.82 10.41 6.59
C ARG A 12 -0.13 11.77 6.74
N THR A 13 1.00 11.82 7.44
CA THR A 13 1.81 13.04 7.54
C THR A 13 2.31 13.47 6.16
N ALA A 14 2.81 12.54 5.35
CA ALA A 14 3.26 12.86 3.99
C ALA A 14 2.12 13.43 3.13
N VAL A 15 0.90 12.88 3.19
CA VAL A 15 -0.27 13.44 2.48
C VAL A 15 -0.64 14.84 2.99
N ALA A 16 -0.57 15.07 4.31
CA ALA A 16 -0.88 16.37 4.89
C ALA A 16 0.10 17.46 4.41
N ASP A 17 1.38 17.09 4.25
CA ASP A 17 2.45 17.99 3.85
C ASP A 17 2.52 18.26 2.33
N VAL A 18 1.80 17.48 1.51
CA VAL A 18 1.73 17.70 0.05
C VAL A 18 1.00 19.03 -0.23
N PRO A 19 1.64 19.97 -0.97
CA PRO A 19 0.99 21.20 -1.42
C PRO A 19 -0.20 20.92 -2.34
N ASP A 20 -1.24 21.75 -2.27
CA ASP A 20 -2.47 21.53 -3.05
C ASP A 20 -2.20 21.52 -4.57
N GLU A 21 -1.24 22.32 -5.06
CA GLU A 21 -0.83 22.34 -6.47
C GLU A 21 -0.23 21.02 -6.95
N ASP A 22 0.33 20.21 -6.04
CA ASP A 22 0.98 18.95 -6.36
C ASP A 22 -0.03 17.79 -6.44
N PHE A 23 -1.29 17.99 -6.05
CA PHE A 23 -2.35 16.98 -6.20
C PHE A 23 -2.68 16.65 -7.66
N GLU A 24 -2.35 17.54 -8.59
CA GLU A 24 -2.47 17.35 -10.04
C GLU A 24 -1.22 16.72 -10.69
N ARG A 25 -0.16 16.44 -9.91
CA ARG A 25 1.00 15.72 -10.41
C ARG A 25 0.72 14.23 -10.52
N LEU A 26 1.50 13.55 -11.36
CA LEU A 26 1.56 12.10 -11.38
C LEU A 26 1.98 11.58 -10.00
N SER A 27 1.38 10.47 -9.60
CA SER A 27 1.89 9.59 -8.54
C SER A 27 2.78 8.50 -9.15
N GLY A 28 3.33 7.62 -8.31
CA GLY A 28 4.02 6.39 -8.73
C GLY A 28 3.08 5.30 -9.23
N CYS A 29 1.77 5.41 -8.96
CA CYS A 29 0.77 4.55 -9.56
C CYS A 29 0.55 4.95 -11.02
N THR A 30 0.77 4.03 -11.96
CA THR A 30 0.69 4.31 -13.39
C THR A 30 -0.70 4.82 -13.77
N GLY A 31 -0.76 6.01 -14.36
CA GLY A 31 -2.01 6.65 -14.80
C GLY A 31 -2.78 7.38 -13.70
N TRP A 32 -2.31 7.39 -12.46
CA TRP A 32 -2.95 8.06 -11.34
C TRP A 32 -2.20 9.33 -10.95
N LEU A 33 -2.97 10.39 -10.71
CA LEU A 33 -2.51 11.60 -10.06
C LEU A 33 -2.38 11.38 -8.54
N VAL A 34 -1.69 12.28 -7.86
CA VAL A 34 -1.61 12.30 -6.39
C VAL A 34 -3.01 12.32 -5.76
N ARG A 35 -3.96 13.11 -6.30
CA ARG A 35 -5.36 13.10 -5.82
C ARG A 35 -6.04 11.73 -5.96
N ASP A 36 -5.73 10.98 -7.01
CA ASP A 36 -6.34 9.67 -7.26
C ASP A 36 -5.81 8.67 -6.23
N LEU A 37 -4.50 8.69 -5.98
CA LEU A 37 -3.86 7.90 -4.93
C LEU A 37 -4.42 8.25 -3.53
N VAL A 38 -4.54 9.54 -3.18
CA VAL A 38 -5.10 9.92 -1.88
C VAL A 38 -6.57 9.50 -1.75
N CYS A 39 -7.35 9.55 -2.83
CA CYS A 39 -8.71 9.03 -2.85
C CYS A 39 -8.75 7.50 -2.64
N HIS A 40 -7.81 6.75 -3.23
CA HIS A 40 -7.65 5.33 -2.96
C HIS A 40 -7.33 5.05 -1.49
N LEU A 41 -6.46 5.85 -0.87
CA LEU A 41 -6.13 5.71 0.55
C LEU A 41 -7.32 6.00 1.48
N VAL A 42 -8.29 6.82 1.07
CA VAL A 42 -9.57 6.96 1.79
C VAL A 42 -10.31 5.62 1.82
N ILE A 43 -10.39 4.92 0.68
CA ILE A 43 -11.04 3.62 0.58
C ILE A 43 -10.29 2.58 1.41
N GLY A 44 -8.95 2.56 1.33
CA GLY A 44 -8.14 1.67 2.19
C GLY A 44 -8.38 1.91 3.69
N ALA A 45 -8.54 3.17 4.11
CA ALA A 45 -8.89 3.49 5.50
C ALA A 45 -10.32 3.04 5.87
N GLN A 46 -11.27 3.13 4.94
CA GLN A 46 -12.62 2.58 5.10
C GLN A 46 -12.58 1.05 5.21
N ASP A 47 -11.77 0.36 4.40
CA ASP A 47 -11.61 -1.09 4.45
C ASP A 47 -11.04 -1.55 5.79
N VAL A 48 -10.09 -0.81 6.36
CA VAL A 48 -9.62 -1.07 7.73
C VAL A 48 -10.77 -0.97 8.73
N LEU A 49 -11.55 0.11 8.68
CA LEU A 49 -12.69 0.29 9.59
C LEU A 49 -13.74 -0.81 9.42
N ILE A 50 -14.09 -1.17 8.19
CA ILE A 50 -15.05 -2.21 7.85
C ILE A 50 -14.55 -3.58 8.36
N THR A 51 -13.30 -3.93 8.06
CA THR A 51 -12.72 -5.23 8.42
C THR A 51 -12.67 -5.39 9.94
N LEU A 52 -12.23 -4.37 10.68
CA LEU A 52 -12.13 -4.42 12.15
C LEU A 52 -13.49 -4.57 12.86
N VAL A 53 -14.61 -4.27 12.19
CA VAL A 53 -15.97 -4.47 12.72
C VAL A 53 -16.71 -5.63 12.06
N THR A 54 -16.01 -6.49 11.31
CA THR A 54 -16.58 -7.67 10.66
C THR A 54 -16.00 -8.94 11.33
N PRO A 55 -16.48 -9.31 12.53
CA PRO A 55 -15.96 -10.47 13.25
C PRO A 55 -16.27 -11.79 12.53
N ALA A 56 -15.38 -12.77 12.70
CA ALA A 56 -15.55 -14.12 12.16
C ALA A 56 -15.37 -15.18 13.25
N ASP A 57 -16.22 -16.20 13.25
CA ASP A 57 -16.13 -17.32 14.20
C ASP A 57 -15.28 -18.49 13.67
N SER A 58 -15.09 -18.58 12.35
CA SER A 58 -14.30 -19.63 11.71
C SER A 58 -12.79 -19.46 11.94
N GLU A 59 -12.03 -20.53 11.72
CA GLU A 59 -10.57 -20.47 11.78
C GLU A 59 -9.99 -19.58 10.66
N PRO A 60 -8.84 -18.91 10.89
CA PRO A 60 -8.11 -18.21 9.84
C PRO A 60 -7.84 -19.10 8.62
N THR A 61 -8.12 -18.56 7.44
CA THR A 61 -7.85 -19.17 6.14
C THR A 61 -6.57 -18.64 5.52
N VAL A 62 -6.17 -17.42 5.89
CA VAL A 62 -4.94 -16.75 5.43
C VAL A 62 -4.20 -16.06 6.59
N ASP A 63 -2.92 -15.76 6.39
CA ASP A 63 -2.09 -14.94 7.27
C ASP A 63 -1.68 -13.62 6.60
N ALA A 64 -0.82 -12.83 7.26
CA ALA A 64 -0.36 -11.54 6.76
C ALA A 64 0.34 -11.58 5.39
N VAL A 65 0.88 -12.74 4.99
CA VAL A 65 1.58 -12.94 3.72
C VAL A 65 0.63 -13.54 2.69
N THR A 66 -0.10 -14.60 3.05
CA THR A 66 -0.99 -15.31 2.11
C THR A 66 -2.31 -14.59 1.85
N TYR A 67 -2.60 -13.51 2.59
CA TYR A 67 -3.66 -12.56 2.25
C TYR A 67 -3.44 -11.91 0.88
N TRP A 68 -2.19 -11.82 0.44
CA TRP A 68 -1.78 -11.25 -0.83
C TRP A 68 -1.50 -12.35 -1.88
N GLY A 69 -2.04 -12.17 -3.08
CA GLY A 69 -1.77 -13.01 -4.24
C GLY A 69 -0.95 -12.29 -5.31
N ILE A 70 -0.34 -13.06 -6.22
CA ILE A 70 0.11 -12.52 -7.50
C ILE A 70 -1.08 -12.57 -8.45
N VAL A 71 -1.47 -11.41 -8.97
CA VAL A 71 -2.61 -11.25 -9.88
C VAL A 71 -2.15 -10.74 -11.25
N GLU A 72 -3.05 -10.76 -12.23
CA GLU A 72 -2.78 -10.11 -13.51
C GLU A 72 -2.83 -8.58 -13.35
N PRO A 73 -2.00 -7.82 -14.10
CA PRO A 73 -2.09 -6.37 -14.12
C PRO A 73 -3.51 -5.90 -14.52
N PRO A 74 -4.04 -4.83 -13.89
CA PRO A 74 -5.28 -4.24 -14.33
C PRO A 74 -5.14 -3.76 -15.79
N THR A 75 -6.15 -4.02 -16.61
CA THR A 75 -6.13 -3.66 -18.03
C THR A 75 -6.62 -2.23 -18.27
N GLY A 76 -7.33 -1.63 -17.31
CA GLY A 76 -8.00 -0.34 -17.47
C GLY A 76 -9.33 -0.44 -18.23
N GLU A 77 -9.77 -1.66 -18.57
CA GLU A 77 -11.01 -1.91 -19.32
C GLU A 77 -12.22 -2.11 -18.40
N ASP A 78 -12.01 -2.40 -17.11
CA ASP A 78 -13.12 -2.53 -16.17
C ASP A 78 -13.71 -1.13 -15.86
N PRO A 79 -15.04 -0.93 -15.94
CA PRO A 79 -15.66 0.32 -15.53
C PRO A 79 -15.29 0.81 -14.12
N LEU A 80 -14.93 -0.11 -13.22
CA LEU A 80 -14.44 0.15 -11.86
C LEU A 80 -12.99 0.67 -11.84
N ASP A 81 -12.16 0.38 -12.84
CA ASP A 81 -10.79 0.91 -12.93
C ASP A 81 -10.77 2.45 -12.97
N ALA A 82 -11.82 3.03 -13.56
CA ALA A 82 -12.00 4.48 -13.62
C ALA A 82 -12.81 5.06 -12.44
N LEU A 83 -13.23 4.26 -11.46
CA LEU A 83 -14.00 4.74 -10.31
C LEU A 83 -13.18 5.69 -9.43
N ILE A 84 -11.93 5.32 -9.11
CA ILE A 84 -11.07 6.12 -8.24
C ILE A 84 -10.81 7.51 -8.81
N PRO A 85 -10.38 7.69 -10.08
CA PRO A 85 -10.19 9.02 -10.64
C PRO A 85 -11.47 9.85 -10.70
N ARG A 86 -12.63 9.23 -10.93
CA ARG A 86 -13.93 9.92 -10.92
C ARG A 86 -14.30 10.43 -9.53
N LEU A 87 -14.09 9.62 -8.50
CA LEU A 87 -14.32 10.02 -7.10
C LEU A 87 -13.34 11.12 -6.67
N ALA A 88 -12.05 10.97 -7.00
CA ALA A 88 -11.03 11.97 -6.70
C ALA A 88 -11.36 13.33 -7.33
N ALA A 89 -11.77 13.34 -8.60
CA ALA A 89 -12.19 14.56 -9.29
C ALA A 89 -13.43 15.22 -8.66
N ALA A 90 -14.34 14.44 -8.06
CA ALA A 90 -15.56 14.96 -7.45
C ALA A 90 -15.32 15.81 -6.20
N TYR A 91 -14.16 15.71 -5.56
CA TYR A 91 -13.80 16.61 -4.45
C TYR A 91 -13.60 18.05 -4.91
N GLY A 92 -13.19 18.28 -6.17
CA GLY A 92 -12.98 19.60 -6.76
C GLY A 92 -11.75 20.35 -6.23
N GLU A 93 -11.62 20.48 -4.91
CA GLU A 93 -10.49 21.14 -4.24
C GLU A 93 -9.68 20.13 -3.40
N PRO A 94 -8.33 20.09 -3.52
CA PRO A 94 -7.48 19.17 -2.76
C PRO A 94 -7.70 19.20 -1.25
N ARG A 95 -7.90 20.39 -0.67
CA ARG A 95 -8.21 20.55 0.76
C ARG A 95 -9.43 19.74 1.24
N LEU A 96 -10.44 19.53 0.39
CA LEU A 96 -11.64 18.76 0.75
C LEU A 96 -11.33 17.27 0.83
N LEU A 97 -10.50 16.78 -0.11
CA LEU A 97 -9.99 15.41 -0.08
C LEU A 97 -9.05 15.20 1.12
N LYS A 98 -8.12 16.12 1.38
CA LYS A 98 -7.22 16.08 2.55
C LYS A 98 -8.00 16.04 3.86
N PHE A 99 -9.04 16.86 3.99
CA PHE A 99 -9.91 16.87 5.17
C PHE A 99 -10.60 15.51 5.37
N HIS A 100 -11.21 14.95 4.34
CA HIS A 100 -11.89 13.65 4.44
C HIS A 100 -10.90 12.51 4.74
N PHE A 101 -9.73 12.52 4.09
CA PHE A 101 -8.68 11.57 4.34
C PHE A 101 -8.14 11.63 5.77
N ASP A 102 -7.92 12.83 6.31
CA ASP A 102 -7.47 12.98 7.71
C ASP A 102 -8.51 12.45 8.69
N ASP A 103 -9.80 12.74 8.48
CA ASP A 103 -10.87 12.30 9.38
C ASP A 103 -10.99 10.76 9.42
N VAL A 104 -11.20 10.14 8.25
CA VAL A 104 -11.34 8.68 8.14
C VAL A 104 -10.03 7.98 8.49
N GLY A 105 -8.89 8.51 8.03
CA GLY A 105 -7.59 7.90 8.29
C GLY A 105 -7.18 7.98 9.75
N SER A 106 -7.51 9.06 10.44
CA SER A 106 -7.35 9.15 11.90
C SER A 106 -8.25 8.16 12.64
N ALA A 107 -9.48 7.96 12.16
CA ALA A 107 -10.39 6.95 12.73
C ALA A 107 -9.86 5.53 12.54
N ALA A 108 -9.41 5.17 11.34
CA ALA A 108 -8.81 3.87 11.03
C ALA A 108 -7.58 3.59 11.91
N GLY A 109 -6.69 4.58 12.07
CA GLY A 109 -5.51 4.44 12.94
C GLY A 109 -5.86 4.21 14.40
N ARG A 110 -6.86 4.93 14.95
CA ARG A 110 -7.35 4.71 16.31
C ARG A 110 -8.02 3.34 16.46
N ALA A 111 -8.84 2.93 15.50
CA ALA A 111 -9.52 1.64 15.52
C ALA A 111 -8.50 0.49 15.54
N ALA A 112 -7.46 0.55 14.70
CA ALA A 112 -6.38 -0.44 14.69
C ALA A 112 -5.66 -0.55 16.04
N GLN A 113 -5.44 0.57 16.74
CA GLN A 113 -4.81 0.57 18.07
C GLN A 113 -5.71 -0.01 19.17
N LEU A 114 -7.02 0.08 19.02
CA LEU A 114 -8.00 -0.39 20.01
C LEU A 114 -8.40 -1.85 19.80
N ALA A 115 -8.22 -2.39 18.59
CA ALA A 115 -8.63 -3.73 18.25
C ALA A 115 -7.78 -4.79 18.97
N ASP A 116 -8.42 -5.90 19.38
CA ASP A 116 -7.72 -7.06 19.92
C ASP A 116 -6.97 -7.77 18.78
N PRO A 117 -5.62 -7.82 18.80
CA PRO A 117 -4.85 -8.42 17.71
C PRO A 117 -5.14 -9.92 17.52
N ALA A 118 -5.66 -10.62 18.53
CA ALA A 118 -6.01 -12.03 18.44
C ALA A 118 -7.45 -12.27 17.94
N ALA A 119 -8.28 -11.23 17.84
CA ALA A 119 -9.62 -11.35 17.29
C ALA A 119 -9.57 -11.74 15.81
N ARG A 120 -10.59 -12.47 15.36
CA ARG A 120 -10.72 -12.94 13.98
C ARG A 120 -11.71 -12.07 13.23
N VAL A 121 -11.34 -11.69 12.02
CA VAL A 121 -12.11 -10.79 11.16
C VAL A 121 -12.23 -11.39 9.76
N SER A 122 -13.29 -11.01 9.04
CA SER A 122 -13.52 -11.42 7.65
C SER A 122 -13.35 -10.25 6.69
N THR A 123 -12.69 -10.53 5.57
CA THR A 123 -12.59 -9.64 4.42
C THR A 123 -12.26 -10.45 3.17
N ARG A 124 -12.72 -10.04 1.99
CA ARG A 124 -12.48 -10.74 0.71
C ARG A 124 -12.85 -12.24 0.73
N ASP A 125 -13.92 -12.60 1.44
CA ASP A 125 -14.33 -14.00 1.70
C ASP A 125 -13.28 -14.85 2.46
N GLU A 126 -12.22 -14.23 2.96
CA GLU A 126 -11.17 -14.82 3.78
C GLU A 126 -11.36 -14.46 5.26
N VAL A 127 -10.71 -15.23 6.14
CA VAL A 127 -10.65 -14.99 7.58
C VAL A 127 -9.20 -14.94 8.04
N LEU A 128 -8.87 -13.96 8.87
CA LEU A 128 -7.54 -13.79 9.45
C LEU A 128 -7.61 -13.11 10.81
N THR A 129 -6.50 -13.13 11.55
CA THR A 129 -6.43 -12.36 12.80
C THR A 129 -6.32 -10.87 12.49
N VAL A 130 -6.80 -10.02 13.41
CA VAL A 130 -6.59 -8.57 13.33
C VAL A 130 -5.09 -8.25 13.21
N GLY A 131 -4.23 -8.94 13.96
CA GLY A 131 -2.79 -8.76 13.89
C GLY A 131 -2.22 -9.07 12.50
N ASP A 132 -2.69 -10.14 11.85
CA ASP A 132 -2.30 -10.49 10.49
C ASP A 132 -2.80 -9.48 9.46
N PHE A 133 -4.06 -9.06 9.58
CA PHE A 133 -4.65 -8.05 8.71
C PHE A 133 -3.90 -6.72 8.76
N LEU A 134 -3.62 -6.20 9.96
CA LEU A 134 -2.85 -4.97 10.13
C LEU A 134 -1.41 -5.13 9.63
N SER A 135 -0.80 -6.31 9.82
CA SER A 135 0.53 -6.61 9.29
C SER A 135 0.55 -6.66 7.76
N ALA A 136 -0.50 -7.22 7.14
CA ALA A 136 -0.67 -7.24 5.68
C ALA A 136 -0.74 -5.81 5.11
N TYR A 137 -1.47 -4.91 5.77
CA TYR A 137 -1.63 -3.51 5.36
C TYR A 137 -0.36 -2.65 5.49
N VAL A 138 0.70 -3.15 6.16
CA VAL A 138 2.02 -2.49 6.12
C VAL A 138 2.56 -2.44 4.69
N LEU A 139 2.28 -3.46 3.88
CA LEU A 139 2.61 -3.50 2.45
C LEU A 139 1.93 -2.33 1.72
N GLU A 140 0.61 -2.24 1.84
CA GLU A 140 -0.21 -1.21 1.20
C GLU A 140 0.30 0.21 1.52
N TRP A 141 0.45 0.53 2.82
CA TRP A 141 0.86 1.86 3.25
C TRP A 141 2.28 2.22 2.83
N THR A 142 3.21 1.28 2.91
CA THR A 142 4.60 1.57 2.55
C THR A 142 4.77 1.73 1.05
N MET A 143 4.12 0.88 0.25
CA MET A 143 4.15 0.99 -1.21
C MET A 143 3.49 2.29 -1.67
N HIS A 144 2.34 2.65 -1.11
CA HIS A 144 1.67 3.88 -1.48
C HIS A 144 2.30 5.15 -0.92
N HIS A 145 3.11 5.07 0.14
CA HIS A 145 4.00 6.17 0.51
C HIS A 145 5.08 6.37 -0.56
N LEU A 146 5.71 5.30 -1.07
CA LEU A 146 6.62 5.42 -2.23
C LEU A 146 5.91 5.98 -3.47
N ASP A 147 4.67 5.55 -3.73
CA ASP A 147 3.88 6.06 -4.86
C ASP A 147 3.53 7.54 -4.70
N LEU A 148 3.22 7.98 -3.48
CA LEU A 148 2.91 9.38 -3.20
C LEU A 148 4.09 10.29 -3.52
N ILE A 149 5.31 9.88 -3.13
CA ILE A 149 6.50 10.73 -3.21
C ILE A 149 7.29 10.58 -4.50
N ALA A 150 6.88 9.69 -5.42
CA ALA A 150 7.63 9.35 -6.63
C ALA A 150 8.04 10.56 -7.49
N HIS A 151 7.22 11.62 -7.48
CA HIS A 151 7.47 12.87 -8.21
C HIS A 151 7.56 14.10 -7.29
N LEU A 152 7.80 13.89 -5.99
CA LEU A 152 7.91 14.89 -4.93
C LEU A 152 9.25 14.75 -4.17
N PRO A 153 10.38 15.15 -4.77
CA PRO A 153 11.72 14.82 -4.27
C PRO A 153 12.08 15.45 -2.90
N SER A 154 11.29 16.40 -2.40
CA SER A 154 11.47 17.00 -1.07
C SER A 154 10.62 16.33 0.02
N ALA A 155 9.74 15.39 -0.34
CA ALA A 155 8.88 14.70 0.61
C ALA A 155 9.68 13.67 1.43
N ALA A 156 9.25 13.44 2.67
CA ALA A 156 9.90 12.46 3.54
C ALA A 156 9.67 11.03 3.04
N GLU A 157 10.71 10.21 3.09
CA GLU A 157 10.64 8.79 2.74
C GLU A 157 9.86 7.97 3.77
N PRO A 158 9.36 6.77 3.40
CA PRO A 158 8.78 5.84 4.35
C PRO A 158 9.81 5.43 5.42
N PRO A 159 9.38 5.10 6.65
CA PRO A 159 10.29 4.64 7.68
C PRO A 159 11.07 3.37 7.27
N ALA A 160 12.37 3.32 7.55
CA ALA A 160 13.24 2.24 7.09
C ALA A 160 12.77 0.83 7.51
N GLU A 161 12.26 0.68 8.74
CA GLU A 161 11.76 -0.63 9.19
C GLU A 161 10.47 -1.08 8.49
N THR A 162 9.67 -0.16 7.93
CA THR A 162 8.48 -0.54 7.14
C THR A 162 8.91 -1.01 5.75
N LEU A 163 9.89 -0.35 5.14
CA LEU A 163 10.54 -0.81 3.88
C LEU A 163 11.12 -2.23 4.04
N ALA A 164 11.89 -2.46 5.11
CA ALA A 164 12.45 -3.78 5.41
C ALA A 164 11.38 -4.86 5.64
N SER A 165 10.29 -4.50 6.33
CA SER A 165 9.15 -5.41 6.55
C SER A 165 8.49 -5.79 5.23
N VAL A 166 8.25 -4.83 4.34
CA VAL A 166 7.61 -5.07 3.04
C VAL A 166 8.52 -5.87 2.12
N ARG A 167 9.84 -5.65 2.17
CA ARG A 167 10.80 -6.50 1.45
C ARG A 167 10.65 -7.95 1.87
N SER A 168 10.67 -8.22 3.18
CA SER A 168 10.47 -9.57 3.73
C SER A 168 9.15 -10.21 3.28
N THR A 169 8.05 -9.44 3.26
CA THR A 169 6.76 -9.92 2.75
C THR A 169 6.83 -10.26 1.26
N LEU A 170 7.38 -9.38 0.43
CA LEU A 170 7.52 -9.60 -1.01
C LEU A 170 8.44 -10.78 -1.34
N GLU A 171 9.53 -10.99 -0.59
CA GLU A 171 10.41 -12.15 -0.75
C GLU A 171 9.68 -13.47 -0.45
N LYS A 172 8.80 -13.49 0.55
CA LYS A 172 7.95 -14.65 0.86
C LYS A 172 6.92 -14.90 -0.23
N ILE A 173 6.24 -13.86 -0.71
CA ILE A 173 5.28 -13.96 -1.83
C ILE A 173 6.00 -14.47 -3.10
N ALA A 174 7.18 -13.95 -3.39
CA ALA A 174 7.98 -14.36 -4.54
C ALA A 174 8.58 -15.78 -4.39
N GLY A 175 8.67 -16.30 -3.16
CA GLY A 175 9.31 -17.57 -2.84
C GLY A 175 10.84 -17.54 -3.00
N THR A 176 11.46 -16.36 -3.07
CA THR A 176 12.91 -16.18 -3.23
C THR A 176 13.35 -14.84 -2.64
N PRO A 177 14.53 -14.78 -1.98
CA PRO A 177 15.08 -13.51 -1.53
C PRO A 177 15.45 -12.62 -2.72
N PHE A 178 15.36 -11.30 -2.54
CA PHE A 178 15.92 -10.35 -3.49
C PHE A 178 17.44 -10.20 -3.26
N PRO A 179 18.22 -9.80 -4.28
CA PRO A 179 19.66 -9.62 -4.15
C PRO A 179 20.03 -8.72 -2.94
N THR A 180 21.02 -9.14 -2.15
CA THR A 180 21.49 -8.36 -0.98
C THR A 180 22.17 -7.06 -1.37
N SER A 181 22.52 -6.90 -2.65
CA SER A 181 23.04 -5.63 -3.21
C SER A 181 21.96 -4.56 -3.36
N PHE A 182 20.67 -4.91 -3.27
CA PHE A 182 19.58 -3.96 -3.38
C PHE A 182 19.29 -3.33 -2.02
N SER A 183 19.09 -2.02 -2.01
CA SER A 183 18.40 -1.36 -0.89
C SER A 183 16.97 -1.88 -0.78
N ASP A 184 16.33 -1.73 0.37
CA ASP A 184 14.93 -2.14 0.53
C ASP A 184 14.03 -1.35 -0.44
N THR A 185 14.24 -0.05 -0.58
CA THR A 185 13.55 0.80 -1.55
C THR A 185 13.69 0.28 -2.98
N ASP A 186 14.91 -0.05 -3.42
CA ASP A 186 15.14 -0.57 -4.77
C ASP A 186 14.50 -1.94 -4.99
N ALA A 187 14.56 -2.82 -3.99
CA ALA A 187 13.90 -4.11 -4.04
C ALA A 187 12.39 -3.95 -4.25
N LEU A 188 11.74 -3.05 -3.51
CA LEU A 188 10.32 -2.76 -3.63
C LEU A 188 9.97 -2.15 -5.01
N LEU A 189 10.69 -1.10 -5.42
CA LEU A 189 10.40 -0.38 -6.66
C LEU A 189 10.64 -1.24 -7.91
N ILE A 190 11.72 -2.02 -7.94
CA ILE A 190 12.01 -2.91 -9.07
C ILE A 190 11.04 -4.09 -9.09
N SER A 191 10.87 -4.78 -7.96
CA SER A 191 10.07 -6.02 -7.93
C SER A 191 8.61 -5.77 -8.27
N THR A 192 8.10 -4.56 -8.02
CA THR A 192 6.70 -4.20 -8.32
C THR A 192 6.55 -3.32 -9.57
N GLY A 193 7.61 -3.16 -10.37
CA GLY A 193 7.55 -2.50 -11.68
C GLY A 193 7.51 -0.97 -11.66
N ARG A 194 7.57 -0.34 -10.47
CA ARG A 194 7.62 1.13 -10.31
C ARG A 194 8.92 1.73 -10.83
N ARG A 195 9.99 0.93 -10.90
CA ARG A 195 11.27 1.31 -11.51
C ARG A 195 11.82 0.20 -12.38
N SER A 196 12.35 0.54 -13.55
CA SER A 196 13.13 -0.40 -14.36
C SER A 196 14.51 -0.67 -13.74
N PRO A 197 14.96 -1.93 -13.65
CA PRO A 197 16.30 -2.24 -13.17
C PRO A 197 17.38 -1.84 -14.18
N THR A 198 18.54 -1.43 -13.68
CA THR A 198 19.78 -1.25 -14.45
C THR A 198 20.35 -2.59 -14.93
N ASP A 199 21.33 -2.59 -15.83
CA ASP A 199 21.93 -3.84 -16.33
C ASP A 199 22.62 -4.65 -15.22
N ALA A 200 23.27 -3.98 -14.25
CA ALA A 200 23.87 -4.63 -13.10
C ALA A 200 22.80 -5.26 -12.18
N GLU A 201 21.68 -4.58 -11.97
CA GLU A 201 20.56 -5.08 -11.17
C GLU A 201 19.85 -6.25 -11.87
N LYS A 202 19.66 -6.17 -13.20
CA LYS A 202 19.15 -7.29 -14.01
C LYS A 202 20.06 -8.51 -13.91
N ALA A 203 21.38 -8.32 -13.99
CA ALA A 203 22.33 -9.40 -13.83
C ALA A 203 22.27 -10.02 -12.42
N ALA A 204 22.10 -9.21 -11.38
CA ALA A 204 21.94 -9.67 -10.00
C ALA A 204 20.63 -10.44 -9.77
N LEU A 205 19.54 -10.05 -10.44
CA LEU A 205 18.26 -10.76 -10.40
C LEU A 205 18.29 -12.10 -11.14
N GLY A 206 19.16 -12.25 -12.15
CA GLY A 206 19.27 -13.47 -12.93
C GLY A 206 17.95 -13.89 -13.58
N GLU A 207 17.60 -15.18 -13.50
CA GLU A 207 16.35 -15.71 -14.05
C GLU A 207 15.09 -15.10 -13.42
N PHE A 208 15.18 -14.64 -12.17
CA PHE A 208 14.04 -14.03 -11.49
C PHE A 208 13.57 -12.73 -12.15
N ALA A 209 14.44 -12.05 -12.90
CA ALA A 209 14.06 -10.85 -13.66
C ALA A 209 12.90 -11.10 -14.64
N ALA A 210 12.73 -12.33 -15.15
CA ALA A 210 11.65 -12.70 -16.06
C ALA A 210 10.28 -12.87 -15.36
N ARG A 211 10.26 -12.92 -14.02
CA ARG A 211 9.03 -13.00 -13.20
C ARG A 211 8.52 -11.64 -12.74
N LEU A 212 9.22 -10.56 -13.09
CA LEU A 212 8.87 -9.20 -12.70
C LEU A 212 8.03 -8.51 -13.80
N PRO A 213 7.11 -7.61 -13.43
CA PRO A 213 6.80 -7.19 -12.07
C PRO A 213 5.89 -8.18 -11.30
N LEU A 214 6.02 -8.19 -9.98
CA LEU A 214 5.06 -8.79 -9.06
C LEU A 214 3.87 -7.83 -8.93
N VAL A 215 2.75 -8.16 -9.56
CA VAL A 215 1.48 -7.46 -9.34
C VAL A 215 0.80 -8.11 -8.15
N ILE A 216 0.64 -7.36 -7.07
CA ILE A 216 0.09 -7.84 -5.80
C ILE A 216 -1.37 -7.41 -5.70
N GLY A 217 -2.24 -8.37 -5.38
CA GLY A 217 -3.69 -8.17 -5.27
C GLY A 217 -4.29 -8.94 -4.11
#